data_AF-U7GRP3-F1
#
_entry.id   AF-U7GRP3-F1
#
_cell.length_a   1.000
_cell.length_b   1.000
_cell.length_c   1.000
_cell.angle_alpha   90.00
_cell.angle_beta   90.00
_cell.angle_gamma   90.00
#
_symmetry.space_group_name_H-M   'P 1'
#
loop_
_entity.id
_entity.type
_entity.pdbx_description
1 polymer ?
#
loop_
_entity_poly.entity_id
_entity_poly.type
_entity_poly.pdbx_seq_one_letter_code
_entity_poly.pdbx_strand_id
1 'polypeptide(L)'
;MYQLLRYGVALSVALFALSANADLQQELDNLAPGSSFELPPETLSSLAIRVPGVSVSCAPETVIDGAGQGNAVEILAERITFSGCQVRNWGKDLNELDAGIFVAREAQGAVVENNRLQGPAFGVWLDATPDVTVRENHIRGDTSLRSQDRGNGIHLFNTTGALIEGNDISQTRDAIYIETANRNTIRGNVMSDLRYGIHYMYSMHNLLENNVTRGTRTGYALMQSKYLKVFNNRSENDENYGILMNFITNSELRNNVVTGVSQGQSAGVVISGAEGKAVFIYNSLYNTFEGNYFGQSNIGIHLTAGSEENQVFNNAFVENQRQVKYVATRTQSWAEDGKGNYWSDYLGWDRNQDGLGDVPYEPNDNVDRLLWKYPEAKVLMFSPAVDTLRWVQDAFPVVKSAGVSDPHPLMRIPDHLQSEIR
;
A
#
# COMPACT_ATOMS: atom_id res chain seq x y z
N MET A 1 -18.84 -21.13 -53.13
CA MET A 1 -19.28 -19.73 -53.27
C MET A 1 -19.57 -19.03 -51.93
N TYR A 2 -19.60 -19.73 -50.78
CA TYR A 2 -19.82 -19.14 -49.46
C TYR A 2 -18.55 -18.73 -48.66
N GLN A 3 -17.35 -19.13 -49.08
CA GLN A 3 -16.10 -18.75 -48.40
C GLN A 3 -15.54 -17.38 -48.84
N LEU A 4 -15.76 -16.95 -50.10
CA LEU A 4 -15.26 -15.66 -50.61
C LEU A 4 -15.99 -14.44 -50.02
N LEU A 5 -17.25 -14.59 -49.58
CA LEU A 5 -18.01 -13.51 -48.95
C LEU A 5 -17.57 -13.20 -47.50
N ARG A 6 -17.01 -14.18 -46.76
CA ARG A 6 -16.52 -13.95 -45.39
C ARG A 6 -15.21 -13.14 -45.37
N TYR A 7 -14.33 -13.34 -46.35
CA TYR A 7 -13.10 -12.55 -46.48
C TYR A 7 -13.38 -11.12 -46.95
N GLY A 8 -14.35 -10.90 -47.84
CA GLY A 8 -14.74 -9.55 -48.28
C GLY A 8 -15.29 -8.69 -47.15
N VAL A 9 -16.18 -9.24 -46.31
CA VAL A 9 -16.78 -8.49 -45.18
C VAL A 9 -15.75 -8.20 -44.08
N ALA A 10 -14.88 -9.17 -43.75
CA ALA A 10 -13.83 -8.96 -42.75
C ALA A 10 -12.79 -7.92 -43.19
N LEU A 11 -12.42 -7.92 -44.48
CA LEU A 11 -11.48 -6.94 -45.03
C LEU A 11 -12.08 -5.53 -45.08
N SER A 12 -13.36 -5.40 -45.46
CA SER A 12 -14.04 -4.10 -45.47
C SER A 12 -14.22 -3.52 -44.06
N VAL A 13 -14.60 -4.33 -43.07
CA VAL A 13 -14.75 -3.87 -41.67
C VAL A 13 -13.41 -3.43 -41.10
N ALA A 14 -12.32 -4.17 -41.39
CA ALA A 14 -10.97 -3.76 -40.99
C ALA A 14 -10.55 -2.44 -41.66
N LEU A 15 -10.81 -2.26 -42.96
CA LEU A 15 -10.50 -1.03 -43.70
C LEU A 15 -11.29 0.19 -43.20
N PHE A 16 -12.58 0.04 -42.89
CA PHE A 16 -13.41 1.13 -42.33
C PHE A 16 -12.97 1.53 -40.92
N ALA A 17 -12.61 0.55 -40.08
CA ALA A 17 -12.07 0.83 -38.75
C ALA A 17 -10.69 1.50 -38.82
N LEU A 18 -9.84 1.13 -39.79
CA LEU A 18 -8.55 1.77 -40.04
C LEU A 18 -8.69 3.21 -40.53
N SER A 19 -9.63 3.50 -41.44
CA SER A 19 -9.86 4.86 -41.92
C SER A 19 -10.44 5.78 -40.84
N ALA A 20 -11.40 5.29 -40.04
CA ALA A 20 -12.01 6.08 -38.97
C ALA A 20 -11.00 6.47 -37.86
N ASN A 21 -10.07 5.58 -37.52
CA ASN A 21 -9.01 5.88 -36.55
C ASN A 21 -7.96 6.86 -37.10
N ALA A 22 -7.61 6.77 -38.38
CA ALA A 22 -6.71 7.73 -39.02
C ALA A 22 -7.32 9.14 -39.01
N ASP A 23 -8.63 9.25 -39.22
CA ASP A 23 -9.34 10.53 -39.20
C ASP A 23 -9.37 11.13 -37.78
N LEU A 24 -9.65 10.33 -36.74
CA LEU A 24 -9.66 10.83 -35.35
C LEU A 24 -8.26 11.25 -34.88
N GLN A 25 -7.23 10.45 -35.15
CA GLN A 25 -5.87 10.80 -34.74
C GLN A 25 -5.41 12.10 -35.41
N GLN A 26 -5.76 12.30 -36.67
CA GLN A 26 -5.49 13.54 -37.39
C GLN A 26 -6.23 14.74 -36.79
N GLU A 27 -7.45 14.54 -36.29
CA GLU A 27 -8.21 15.58 -35.59
C GLU A 27 -7.54 15.97 -34.26
N LEU A 28 -7.12 15.00 -33.45
CA LEU A 28 -6.37 15.22 -32.21
C LEU A 28 -5.05 15.97 -32.46
N ASP A 29 -4.32 15.61 -33.52
CA ASP A 29 -3.05 16.25 -33.88
C ASP A 29 -3.24 17.70 -34.41
N ASN A 30 -4.45 18.05 -34.86
CA ASN A 30 -4.79 19.39 -35.38
C ASN A 30 -5.42 20.31 -34.33
N LEU A 31 -5.59 19.85 -33.09
CA LEU A 31 -6.13 20.68 -32.01
C LEU A 31 -5.25 21.92 -31.76
N ALA A 32 -5.90 23.03 -31.40
CA ALA A 32 -5.18 24.19 -30.89
C ALA A 32 -4.72 23.91 -29.46
N PRO A 33 -3.51 24.35 -29.04
CA PRO A 33 -3.09 24.26 -27.65
C PRO A 33 -4.10 24.88 -26.69
N GLY A 34 -4.36 24.22 -25.57
CA GLY A 34 -5.35 24.68 -24.59
C GLY A 34 -6.82 24.42 -24.94
N SER A 35 -7.11 23.82 -26.11
CA SER A 35 -8.49 23.50 -26.50
C SER A 35 -9.03 22.27 -25.77
N SER A 36 -10.35 22.10 -25.79
CA SER A 36 -11.04 20.92 -25.27
C SER A 36 -11.63 20.10 -26.42
N PHE A 37 -11.58 18.78 -26.30
CA PHE A 37 -12.08 17.83 -27.28
C PHE A 37 -12.82 16.69 -26.57
N GLU A 38 -14.01 16.35 -27.05
CA GLU A 38 -14.81 15.22 -26.54
C GLU A 38 -14.78 14.10 -27.58
N LEU A 39 -14.25 12.94 -27.18
CA LEU A 39 -14.19 11.74 -28.00
C LEU A 39 -15.60 11.18 -28.23
N PRO A 40 -15.91 10.70 -29.44
CA PRO A 40 -17.26 10.25 -29.80
C PRO A 40 -17.67 8.98 -29.03
N PRO A 41 -19.00 8.73 -28.87
CA PRO A 41 -19.54 7.60 -28.10
C PRO A 41 -19.47 6.28 -28.88
N GLU A 42 -18.25 5.86 -29.23
CA GLU A 42 -17.98 4.65 -30.00
C GLU A 42 -16.72 3.92 -29.49
N THR A 43 -16.41 2.77 -30.11
CA THR A 43 -15.17 2.04 -29.82
C THR A 43 -14.05 2.55 -30.72
N LEU A 44 -13.03 3.14 -30.09
CA LEU A 44 -11.85 3.74 -30.70
C LEU A 44 -10.66 2.79 -30.57
N SER A 45 -9.73 2.84 -31.53
CA SER A 45 -8.43 2.19 -31.32
C SER A 45 -7.56 2.99 -30.35
N SER A 46 -6.37 2.46 -30.08
CA SER A 46 -5.33 3.22 -29.39
C SER A 46 -5.12 4.59 -30.03
N LEU A 47 -4.86 5.59 -29.20
CA LEU A 47 -4.67 6.98 -29.60
C LEU A 47 -3.53 7.64 -28.82
N ALA A 48 -3.02 8.73 -29.37
CA ALA A 48 -2.00 9.53 -28.73
C ALA A 48 -2.38 11.02 -28.74
N ILE A 49 -2.13 11.69 -27.61
CA ILE A 49 -2.43 13.09 -27.39
C ILE A 49 -1.12 13.86 -27.37
N ARG A 50 -0.88 14.67 -28.42
CA ARG A 50 0.41 15.33 -28.69
C ARG A 50 0.37 16.85 -28.58
N VAL A 51 -0.82 17.44 -28.44
CA VAL A 51 -0.98 18.89 -28.38
C VAL A 51 -0.94 19.35 -26.92
N PRO A 52 -0.07 20.30 -26.54
CA PRO A 52 0.06 20.72 -25.15
C PRO A 52 -1.17 21.48 -24.64
N GLY A 53 -1.48 21.29 -23.36
CA GLY A 53 -2.54 22.02 -22.66
C GLY A 53 -3.97 21.59 -23.00
N VAL A 54 -4.17 20.60 -23.88
CA VAL A 54 -5.51 20.21 -24.30
C VAL A 54 -6.22 19.38 -23.23
N SER A 55 -7.55 19.47 -23.19
CA SER A 55 -8.41 18.61 -22.38
C SER A 55 -9.17 17.65 -23.28
N VAL A 56 -8.85 16.36 -23.21
CA VAL A 56 -9.54 15.29 -23.93
C VAL A 56 -10.45 14.55 -22.95
N SER A 57 -11.73 14.52 -23.26
CA SER A 57 -12.75 13.83 -22.47
C SER A 57 -13.49 12.81 -23.34
N CYS A 58 -14.19 11.86 -22.73
CA CYS A 58 -15.01 10.89 -23.45
C CYS A 58 -16.50 11.17 -23.28
N ALA A 59 -17.25 11.11 -24.38
CA ALA A 59 -18.70 11.01 -24.31
C ALA A 59 -19.12 9.73 -23.55
N PRO A 60 -20.36 9.67 -23.01
CA PRO A 60 -20.88 8.44 -22.44
C PRO A 60 -20.77 7.28 -23.44
N GLU A 61 -20.39 6.09 -22.96
CA GLU A 61 -20.18 4.87 -23.77
C GLU A 61 -18.94 4.86 -24.70
N THR A 62 -18.09 5.90 -24.72
CA THR A 62 -16.81 5.82 -25.43
C THR A 62 -15.90 4.75 -24.81
N VAL A 63 -15.34 3.89 -25.66
CA VAL A 63 -14.39 2.85 -25.27
C VAL A 63 -13.14 2.97 -26.13
N ILE A 64 -11.97 3.02 -25.50
CA ILE A 64 -10.67 2.90 -26.16
C ILE A 64 -10.20 1.46 -25.98
N ASP A 65 -10.06 0.73 -27.09
CA ASP A 65 -9.68 -0.68 -27.11
C ASP A 65 -8.27 -0.83 -27.73
N GLY A 66 -7.31 -1.26 -26.92
CA GLY A 66 -5.92 -1.43 -27.35
C GLY A 66 -5.66 -2.65 -28.22
N ALA A 67 -6.68 -3.44 -28.56
CA ALA A 67 -6.59 -4.63 -29.41
C ALA A 67 -5.52 -5.67 -28.98
N GLY A 68 -5.15 -5.68 -27.70
CA GLY A 68 -4.13 -6.54 -27.11
C GLY A 68 -2.69 -6.16 -27.47
N GLN A 69 -2.45 -4.92 -27.91
CA GLN A 69 -1.13 -4.45 -28.36
C GLN A 69 -0.77 -3.10 -27.75
N GLY A 70 0.47 -2.95 -27.30
CA GLY A 70 1.03 -1.65 -26.93
C GLY A 70 0.25 -0.91 -25.83
N ASN A 71 0.41 0.40 -25.87
CA ASN A 71 -0.37 1.33 -25.05
C ASN A 71 -1.73 1.60 -25.69
N ALA A 72 -2.78 1.74 -24.88
CA ALA A 72 -4.10 2.17 -25.38
C ALA A 72 -4.21 3.70 -25.51
N VAL A 73 -3.66 4.45 -24.55
CA VAL A 73 -3.62 5.92 -24.61
C VAL A 73 -2.20 6.39 -24.30
N GLU A 74 -1.64 7.22 -25.17
CA GLU A 74 -0.33 7.85 -24.94
C GLU A 74 -0.49 9.36 -24.75
N ILE A 75 -0.07 9.86 -23.59
CA ILE A 75 -0.02 11.29 -23.27
C ILE A 75 1.42 11.76 -23.47
N LEU A 76 1.64 12.57 -24.52
CA LEU A 76 2.97 12.88 -25.06
C LEU A 76 3.33 14.36 -24.99
N ALA A 77 2.49 15.21 -24.40
CA ALA A 77 2.75 16.63 -24.23
C ALA A 77 2.32 17.14 -22.85
N GLU A 78 2.88 18.29 -22.47
CA GLU A 78 2.62 18.92 -21.17
C GLU A 78 1.16 19.34 -20.96
N ARG A 79 0.73 19.33 -19.70
CA ARG A 79 -0.54 19.91 -19.24
C ARG A 79 -1.78 19.35 -19.96
N ILE A 80 -1.71 18.11 -20.44
CA ILE A 80 -2.87 17.40 -20.99
C ILE A 80 -3.77 16.96 -19.84
N THR A 81 -5.08 17.15 -20.00
CA THR A 81 -6.08 16.47 -19.17
C THR A 81 -6.75 15.37 -19.99
N PHE A 82 -6.79 14.15 -19.47
CA PHE A 82 -7.45 13.00 -20.08
C PHE A 82 -8.48 12.41 -19.11
N SER A 83 -9.75 12.36 -19.51
CA SER A 83 -10.83 12.08 -18.56
C SER A 83 -12.06 11.34 -19.08
N GLY A 84 -12.73 10.61 -18.18
CA GLY A 84 -14.07 10.07 -18.41
C GLY A 84 -14.14 8.84 -19.32
N CYS A 85 -12.99 8.25 -19.69
CA CYS A 85 -12.93 7.22 -20.71
C CYS A 85 -12.98 5.80 -20.13
N GLN A 86 -13.55 4.86 -20.88
CA GLN A 86 -13.35 3.43 -20.67
C GLN A 86 -12.15 2.97 -21.51
N VAL A 87 -11.12 2.43 -20.88
CA VAL A 87 -9.90 1.95 -21.55
C VAL A 87 -9.73 0.47 -21.27
N ARG A 88 -9.58 -0.36 -22.30
CA ARG A 88 -9.48 -1.81 -22.11
C ARG A 88 -8.55 -2.47 -23.12
N ASN A 89 -8.19 -3.72 -22.80
CA ASN A 89 -7.56 -4.64 -23.75
C ASN A 89 -6.29 -4.05 -24.38
N TRP A 90 -5.46 -3.35 -23.59
CA TRP A 90 -4.12 -2.96 -24.01
C TRP A 90 -3.18 -4.18 -24.02
N GLY A 91 -1.94 -3.97 -24.46
CA GLY A 91 -0.92 -5.01 -24.51
C GLY A 91 -0.57 -5.59 -23.13
N LYS A 92 0.17 -6.69 -23.13
CA LYS A 92 0.51 -7.47 -21.92
C LYS A 92 2.02 -7.56 -21.65
N ASP A 93 2.85 -6.96 -22.48
CA ASP A 93 4.30 -7.04 -22.35
C ASP A 93 4.80 -6.02 -21.32
N LEU A 94 5.21 -6.54 -20.17
CA LEU A 94 5.77 -5.72 -19.09
C LEU A 94 7.15 -5.16 -19.42
N ASN A 95 7.86 -5.70 -20.41
CA ASN A 95 9.18 -5.19 -20.81
C ASN A 95 9.05 -4.02 -21.77
N GLU A 96 8.05 -4.04 -22.64
CA GLU A 96 7.70 -2.92 -23.54
C GLU A 96 6.85 -1.84 -22.84
N LEU A 97 6.56 -2.04 -21.55
CA LEU A 97 5.81 -1.11 -20.70
C LEU A 97 4.36 -0.90 -21.16
N ASP A 98 3.73 -1.93 -21.73
CA ASP A 98 2.34 -1.86 -22.19
C ASP A 98 1.41 -1.34 -21.09
N ALA A 99 0.66 -0.28 -21.37
CA ALA A 99 -0.20 0.39 -20.42
C ALA A 99 -1.59 0.75 -20.98
N GLY A 100 -2.58 0.81 -20.10
CA GLY A 100 -3.86 1.43 -20.42
C GLY A 100 -3.67 2.90 -20.76
N ILE A 101 -2.93 3.62 -19.92
CA ILE A 101 -2.56 5.02 -20.13
C ILE A 101 -1.07 5.17 -19.83
N PHE A 102 -0.29 5.56 -20.84
CA PHE A 102 1.12 5.86 -20.73
C PHE A 102 1.33 7.37 -20.73
N VAL A 103 1.96 7.90 -19.67
CA VAL A 103 2.31 9.32 -19.53
C VAL A 103 3.81 9.46 -19.70
N ALA A 104 4.20 10.04 -20.84
CA ALA A 104 5.60 10.19 -21.21
C ALA A 104 6.32 11.24 -20.35
N ARG A 105 7.66 11.21 -20.42
CA ARG A 105 8.55 12.13 -19.70
C ARG A 105 8.26 13.60 -19.97
N GLU A 106 7.88 13.93 -21.19
CA GLU A 106 7.57 15.28 -21.63
C GLU A 106 6.20 15.77 -21.13
N ALA A 107 5.34 14.86 -20.65
CA ALA A 107 3.97 15.16 -20.23
C ALA A 107 3.89 15.68 -18.79
N GLN A 108 4.71 16.69 -18.46
CA GLN A 108 4.68 17.36 -17.16
C GLN A 108 3.29 17.95 -16.91
N GLY A 109 2.81 17.83 -15.67
CA GLY A 109 1.53 18.44 -15.27
C GLY A 109 0.31 17.79 -15.91
N ALA A 110 0.45 16.57 -16.46
CA ALA A 110 -0.68 15.83 -17.00
C ALA A 110 -1.68 15.47 -15.89
N VAL A 111 -2.95 15.39 -16.26
CA VAL A 111 -4.06 15.00 -15.37
C VAL A 111 -4.79 13.83 -16.00
N VAL A 112 -4.82 12.69 -15.29
CA VAL A 112 -5.54 11.48 -15.69
C VAL A 112 -6.65 11.25 -14.67
N GLU A 113 -7.91 11.46 -15.06
CA GLU A 113 -9.01 11.47 -14.10
C GLU A 113 -10.33 10.83 -14.55
N ASN A 114 -11.07 10.25 -13.60
CA ASN A 114 -12.41 9.71 -13.85
C ASN A 114 -12.47 8.63 -14.94
N ASN A 115 -11.38 7.89 -15.18
CA ASN A 115 -11.32 6.84 -16.18
C ASN A 115 -11.61 5.46 -15.58
N ARG A 116 -12.11 4.53 -16.41
CA ARG A 116 -12.30 3.11 -16.07
C ARG A 116 -11.35 2.26 -16.90
N LEU A 117 -10.36 1.63 -16.28
CA LEU A 117 -9.32 0.87 -16.93
C LEU A 117 -9.46 -0.63 -16.60
N GLN A 118 -9.40 -1.50 -17.61
CA GLN A 118 -9.34 -2.94 -17.41
C GLN A 118 -8.41 -3.67 -18.40
N GLY A 119 -7.37 -4.34 -17.89
CA GLY A 119 -6.39 -5.00 -18.76
C GLY A 119 -5.25 -5.72 -18.04
N PRO A 120 -4.32 -6.32 -18.80
CA PRO A 120 -3.35 -7.29 -18.25
C PRO A 120 -2.07 -6.66 -17.68
N ALA A 121 -1.52 -5.62 -18.32
CA ALA A 121 -0.27 -4.97 -17.91
C ALA A 121 -0.52 -3.74 -17.02
N PHE A 122 0.21 -2.63 -17.23
CA PHE A 122 0.13 -1.46 -16.35
C PHE A 122 -1.20 -0.72 -16.58
N GLY A 123 -1.86 -0.25 -15.52
CA GLY A 123 -3.04 0.61 -15.68
C GLY A 123 -2.63 1.99 -16.17
N VAL A 124 -1.94 2.74 -15.31
CA VAL A 124 -1.35 4.04 -15.60
C VAL A 124 0.16 3.98 -15.35
N TRP A 125 0.97 4.31 -16.36
CA TRP A 125 2.42 4.40 -16.25
C TRP A 125 2.88 5.85 -16.31
N LEU A 126 3.62 6.31 -15.30
CA LEU A 126 4.25 7.64 -15.26
C LEU A 126 5.76 7.47 -15.49
N ASP A 127 6.25 7.86 -16.68
CA ASP A 127 7.66 7.74 -17.03
C ASP A 127 8.44 9.02 -16.73
N ALA A 128 9.08 9.08 -15.55
CA ALA A 128 10.03 10.15 -15.20
C ALA A 128 9.48 11.58 -15.40
N THR A 129 8.17 11.74 -15.22
CA THR A 129 7.44 13.00 -15.46
C THR A 129 7.08 13.69 -14.15
N PRO A 130 7.25 15.01 -14.02
CA PRO A 130 6.91 15.73 -12.81
C PRO A 130 5.45 16.22 -12.77
N ASP A 131 4.96 16.46 -11.56
CA ASP A 131 3.72 17.19 -11.26
C ASP A 131 2.44 16.58 -11.87
N VAL A 132 2.44 15.27 -12.14
CA VAL A 132 1.27 14.56 -12.69
C VAL A 132 0.22 14.29 -11.63
N THR A 133 -1.05 14.47 -11.98
CA THR A 133 -2.20 14.08 -11.16
C THR A 133 -2.89 12.86 -11.74
N VAL A 134 -3.05 11.80 -10.94
CA VAL A 134 -3.85 10.62 -11.30
C VAL A 134 -4.94 10.48 -10.23
N ARG A 135 -6.19 10.81 -10.58
CA ARG A 135 -7.27 10.88 -9.58
C ARG A 135 -8.59 10.27 -9.99
N GLU A 136 -9.33 9.73 -9.04
CA GLU A 136 -10.69 9.23 -9.25
C GLU A 136 -10.81 8.19 -10.39
N ASN A 137 -9.73 7.42 -10.65
CA ASN A 137 -9.76 6.36 -11.65
C ASN A 137 -10.14 5.02 -11.01
N HIS A 138 -10.77 4.18 -11.82
CA HIS A 138 -11.14 2.82 -11.47
C HIS A 138 -10.30 1.84 -12.28
N ILE A 139 -9.37 1.12 -11.65
CA ILE A 139 -8.35 0.32 -12.35
C ILE A 139 -8.46 -1.14 -11.95
N ARG A 140 -8.67 -2.02 -12.93
CA ARG A 140 -8.83 -3.47 -12.74
C ARG A 140 -7.83 -4.27 -13.57
N GLY A 141 -7.14 -5.21 -12.93
CA GLY A 141 -6.26 -6.14 -13.62
C GLY A 141 -6.98 -7.35 -14.25
N ASP A 142 -6.32 -8.04 -15.17
CA ASP A 142 -6.82 -9.27 -15.79
C ASP A 142 -6.69 -10.48 -14.85
N THR A 143 -7.81 -10.95 -14.31
CA THR A 143 -7.86 -12.08 -13.38
C THR A 143 -7.57 -13.43 -14.00
N SER A 144 -7.55 -13.55 -15.33
CA SER A 144 -7.11 -14.76 -16.03
C SER A 144 -5.61 -15.02 -15.92
N LEU A 145 -4.82 -13.96 -15.63
CA LEU A 145 -3.39 -14.03 -15.40
C LEU A 145 -3.07 -14.34 -13.94
N ARG A 146 -1.92 -14.96 -13.69
CA ARG A 146 -1.37 -15.08 -12.33
C ARG A 146 -1.03 -13.68 -11.83
N SER A 147 -1.20 -13.43 -10.53
CA SER A 147 -0.93 -12.10 -9.92
C SER A 147 0.45 -11.53 -10.29
N GLN A 148 1.51 -12.36 -10.32
CA GLN A 148 2.85 -11.91 -10.69
C GLN A 148 3.04 -11.51 -12.15
N ASP A 149 2.19 -12.01 -13.05
CA ASP A 149 2.25 -11.75 -14.49
C ASP A 149 1.43 -10.50 -14.88
N ARG A 150 0.69 -9.92 -13.94
CA ARG A 150 -0.06 -8.66 -14.14
C ARG A 150 0.86 -7.45 -14.00
N GLY A 151 0.48 -6.34 -14.61
CA GLY A 151 1.10 -5.05 -14.32
C GLY A 151 0.57 -4.42 -13.04
N ASN A 152 1.19 -3.31 -12.64
CA ASN A 152 0.76 -2.53 -11.49
C ASN A 152 -0.40 -1.59 -11.90
N GLY A 153 -1.25 -1.20 -10.96
CA GLY A 153 -2.37 -0.30 -11.25
C GLY A 153 -1.89 1.09 -11.67
N ILE A 154 -1.10 1.73 -10.80
CA ILE A 154 -0.41 2.99 -11.09
C ILE A 154 1.07 2.78 -10.80
N HIS A 155 1.93 3.06 -11.79
CA HIS A 155 3.38 2.93 -11.68
C HIS A 155 4.04 4.32 -11.78
N LEU A 156 4.77 4.70 -10.72
CA LEU A 156 5.55 5.93 -10.66
C LEU A 156 7.02 5.58 -10.80
N PHE A 157 7.60 5.82 -11.98
CA PHE A 157 9.03 5.64 -12.22
C PHE A 157 9.71 7.01 -12.24
N ASN A 158 10.66 7.26 -11.34
CA ASN A 158 11.45 8.51 -11.29
C ASN A 158 10.59 9.80 -11.34
N THR A 159 9.39 9.74 -10.76
CA THR A 159 8.37 10.79 -10.76
C THR A 159 8.52 11.68 -9.52
N THR A 160 8.30 12.99 -9.66
CA THR A 160 8.32 13.92 -8.52
C THR A 160 7.12 14.85 -8.52
N GLY A 161 6.62 15.21 -7.33
CA GLY A 161 5.50 16.15 -7.21
C GLY A 161 4.14 15.59 -7.64
N ALA A 162 4.03 14.28 -7.89
CA ALA A 162 2.78 13.69 -8.33
C ALA A 162 1.73 13.64 -7.20
N LEU A 163 0.47 13.77 -7.60
CA LEU A 163 -0.70 13.58 -6.76
C LEU A 163 -1.48 12.34 -7.23
N ILE A 164 -1.51 11.30 -6.40
CA ILE A 164 -2.29 10.08 -6.64
C ILE A 164 -3.45 10.04 -5.66
N GLU A 165 -4.66 10.34 -6.13
CA GLU A 165 -5.78 10.67 -5.25
C GLU A 165 -7.08 9.90 -5.57
N GLY A 166 -7.73 9.32 -4.57
CA GLY A 166 -9.12 8.87 -4.73
C GLY A 166 -9.32 7.73 -5.75
N ASN A 167 -8.26 6.98 -6.09
CA ASN A 167 -8.38 5.87 -7.05
C ASN A 167 -8.90 4.59 -6.38
N ASP A 168 -9.76 3.83 -7.08
CA ASP A 168 -10.18 2.46 -6.73
C ASP A 168 -9.37 1.49 -7.60
N ILE A 169 -8.49 0.72 -6.97
CA ILE A 169 -7.57 -0.18 -7.66
C ILE A 169 -7.73 -1.60 -7.10
N SER A 170 -8.01 -2.57 -7.96
CA SER A 170 -8.03 -3.97 -7.55
C SER A 170 -7.60 -4.92 -8.66
N GLN A 171 -7.25 -6.15 -8.28
CA GLN A 171 -6.94 -7.24 -9.20
C GLN A 171 -5.72 -7.02 -10.12
N THR A 172 -4.98 -5.92 -9.98
CA THR A 172 -3.64 -5.73 -10.59
C THR A 172 -2.59 -6.56 -9.82
N ARG A 173 -1.31 -6.42 -10.14
CA ARG A 173 -0.24 -7.05 -9.34
C ARG A 173 -0.09 -6.32 -8.00
N ASP A 174 0.37 -5.07 -8.08
CA ASP A 174 0.38 -4.12 -6.97
C ASP A 174 -0.53 -2.95 -7.35
N ALA A 175 -1.18 -2.28 -6.39
CA ALA A 175 -2.05 -1.15 -6.72
C ALA A 175 -1.23 0.07 -7.13
N ILE A 176 -0.37 0.57 -6.23
CA ILE A 176 0.51 1.71 -6.49
C ILE A 176 1.94 1.27 -6.27
N TYR A 177 2.76 1.29 -7.33
CA TYR A 177 4.18 0.98 -7.27
C TYR A 177 5.01 2.23 -7.53
N ILE A 178 6.02 2.47 -6.70
CA ILE A 178 6.77 3.72 -6.66
C ILE A 178 8.25 3.39 -6.60
N GLU A 179 9.02 3.82 -7.60
CA GLU A 179 10.44 3.54 -7.69
C GLU A 179 11.23 4.81 -8.03
N THR A 180 12.22 5.12 -7.19
CA THR A 180 13.07 6.32 -7.34
C THR A 180 12.24 7.61 -7.45
N ALA A 181 11.05 7.66 -6.85
CA ALA A 181 10.09 8.74 -7.02
C ALA A 181 9.88 9.48 -5.70
N ASN A 182 10.06 10.80 -5.71
CA ASN A 182 10.22 11.61 -4.49
C ASN A 182 9.21 12.75 -4.40
N ARG A 183 8.89 13.21 -3.18
CA ARG A 183 8.01 14.38 -2.95
C ARG A 183 6.62 14.24 -3.59
N ASN A 184 6.09 13.03 -3.63
CA ASN A 184 4.75 12.71 -4.12
C ASN A 184 3.75 12.63 -2.95
N THR A 185 2.49 12.92 -3.25
CA THR A 185 1.37 12.75 -2.33
C THR A 185 0.45 11.65 -2.85
N ILE A 186 0.22 10.64 -2.01
CA ILE A 186 -0.64 9.50 -2.32
C ILE A 186 -1.72 9.46 -1.24
N ARG A 187 -2.95 9.80 -1.61
CA ARG A 187 -4.01 9.97 -0.62
C ARG A 187 -5.39 9.48 -1.01
N GLY A 188 -6.15 9.01 -0.04
CA GLY A 188 -7.56 8.66 -0.24
C GLY A 188 -7.80 7.50 -1.22
N ASN A 189 -6.78 6.70 -1.56
CA ASN A 189 -6.93 5.58 -2.49
C ASN A 189 -7.48 4.35 -1.77
N VAL A 190 -8.31 3.58 -2.47
CA VAL A 190 -8.85 2.29 -1.99
C VAL A 190 -8.26 1.16 -2.83
N MET A 191 -7.63 0.20 -2.16
CA MET A 191 -6.86 -0.86 -2.80
C MET A 191 -7.27 -2.22 -2.23
N SER A 192 -7.67 -3.16 -3.09
CA SER A 192 -8.19 -4.46 -2.63
C SER A 192 -7.85 -5.61 -3.58
N ASP A 193 -7.76 -6.84 -3.06
CA ASP A 193 -7.53 -8.06 -3.85
C ASP A 193 -6.23 -8.02 -4.70
N LEU A 194 -5.13 -7.64 -4.07
CA LEU A 194 -3.83 -7.37 -4.70
C LEU A 194 -2.70 -8.09 -3.96
N ARG A 195 -1.52 -8.17 -4.59
CA ARG A 195 -0.31 -8.56 -3.86
C ARG A 195 0.02 -7.47 -2.85
N TYR A 196 0.37 -6.27 -3.31
CA TYR A 196 0.66 -5.13 -2.44
C TYR A 196 -0.30 -3.96 -2.71
N GLY A 197 -0.80 -3.31 -1.67
CA GLY A 197 -1.53 -2.05 -1.81
C GLY A 197 -0.60 -0.95 -2.32
N ILE A 198 0.34 -0.54 -1.48
CA ILE A 198 1.41 0.41 -1.88
C ILE A 198 2.77 -0.27 -1.77
N HIS A 199 3.55 -0.23 -2.85
CA HIS A 199 4.88 -0.82 -2.94
C HIS A 199 5.93 0.25 -3.24
N TYR A 200 6.85 0.44 -2.29
CA TYR A 200 7.94 1.43 -2.36
C TYR A 200 9.27 0.78 -2.67
N MET A 201 10.04 1.44 -3.54
CA MET A 201 11.46 1.17 -3.79
C MET A 201 12.23 2.49 -3.90
N TYR A 202 13.27 2.68 -3.08
CA TYR A 202 14.25 3.77 -3.23
C TYR A 202 13.66 5.20 -3.30
N SER A 203 12.59 5.47 -2.55
CA SER A 203 11.76 6.68 -2.72
C SER A 203 11.67 7.50 -1.43
N MET A 204 11.70 8.82 -1.51
CA MET A 204 11.96 9.69 -0.36
C MET A 204 11.01 10.90 -0.28
N HIS A 205 10.80 11.40 0.95
CA HIS A 205 10.03 12.63 1.19
C HIS A 205 8.59 12.58 0.65
N ASN A 206 7.99 11.41 0.60
CA ASN A 206 6.61 11.23 0.14
C ASN A 206 5.62 11.25 1.30
N LEU A 207 4.39 11.65 1.01
CA LEU A 207 3.24 11.62 1.92
C LEU A 207 2.27 10.51 1.49
N LEU A 208 1.99 9.57 2.39
CA LEU A 208 0.94 8.57 2.26
C LEU A 208 -0.13 8.91 3.31
N GLU A 209 -1.30 9.31 2.87
CA GLU A 209 -2.34 9.80 3.78
C GLU A 209 -3.73 9.24 3.48
N ASN A 210 -4.47 8.80 4.49
CA ASN A 210 -5.88 8.40 4.33
C ASN A 210 -6.12 7.31 3.27
N ASN A 211 -5.12 6.48 2.95
CA ASN A 211 -5.31 5.36 2.03
C ASN A 211 -5.89 4.17 2.77
N VAL A 212 -6.58 3.29 2.05
CA VAL A 212 -7.16 2.06 2.61
C VAL A 212 -6.77 0.85 1.78
N THR A 213 -6.25 -0.18 2.45
CA THR A 213 -5.96 -1.50 1.89
C THR A 213 -6.89 -2.53 2.51
N ARG A 214 -7.44 -3.44 1.68
CA ARG A 214 -8.39 -4.48 2.12
C ARG A 214 -8.09 -5.83 1.49
N GLY A 215 -7.90 -6.87 2.29
CA GLY A 215 -7.75 -8.24 1.79
C GLY A 215 -6.58 -8.39 0.80
N THR A 216 -5.52 -7.61 0.97
CA THR A 216 -4.31 -7.70 0.15
C THR A 216 -3.29 -8.65 0.78
N ARG A 217 -2.27 -9.07 0.01
CA ARG A 217 -1.22 -9.95 0.55
C ARG A 217 -0.22 -9.22 1.45
N THR A 218 -0.10 -7.90 1.29
CA THR A 218 0.55 -6.94 2.19
C THR A 218 -0.09 -5.58 1.93
N GLY A 219 -0.56 -4.88 2.97
CA GLY A 219 -1.15 -3.54 2.80
C GLY A 219 -0.14 -2.53 2.26
N TYR A 220 0.85 -2.19 3.10
CA TYR A 220 1.88 -1.19 2.79
C TYR A 220 3.27 -1.83 2.83
N ALA A 221 3.87 -2.07 1.67
CA ALA A 221 5.24 -2.57 1.51
C ALA A 221 6.21 -1.39 1.31
N LEU A 222 6.75 -0.89 2.43
CA LEU A 222 7.70 0.22 2.47
C LEU A 222 9.13 -0.31 2.43
N MET A 223 9.85 -0.09 1.32
CA MET A 223 11.22 -0.62 1.16
C MET A 223 12.25 0.44 0.74
N GLN A 224 13.44 0.36 1.35
CA GLN A 224 14.66 1.09 0.98
C GLN A 224 14.46 2.61 0.84
N SER A 225 13.72 3.20 1.78
CA SER A 225 13.16 4.55 1.66
C SER A 225 13.36 5.35 2.94
N LYS A 226 13.24 6.68 2.87
CA LYS A 226 13.49 7.54 4.04
C LYS A 226 12.68 8.83 4.02
N TYR A 227 12.48 9.42 5.20
CA TYR A 227 11.72 10.67 5.37
C TYR A 227 10.28 10.55 4.85
N LEU A 228 9.66 9.39 5.04
CA LEU A 228 8.27 9.18 4.68
C LEU A 228 7.35 9.71 5.77
N LYS A 229 6.20 10.24 5.36
CA LYS A 229 5.08 10.58 6.25
C LYS A 229 3.93 9.64 5.93
N VAL A 230 3.62 8.72 6.82
CA VAL A 230 2.61 7.67 6.65
C VAL A 230 1.52 7.90 7.69
N PHE A 231 0.48 8.65 7.32
CA PHE A 231 -0.50 9.19 8.25
C PHE A 231 -1.92 8.71 7.98
N ASN A 232 -2.66 8.36 9.03
CA ASN A 232 -4.10 8.09 8.94
C ASN A 232 -4.48 6.98 7.92
N ASN A 233 -3.55 6.08 7.60
CA ASN A 233 -3.81 5.00 6.64
C ASN A 233 -4.46 3.80 7.34
N ARG A 234 -5.20 2.99 6.59
CA ARG A 234 -5.88 1.78 7.07
C ARG A 234 -5.45 0.53 6.32
N SER A 235 -5.09 -0.52 7.07
CA SER A 235 -4.87 -1.87 6.56
C SER A 235 -5.85 -2.82 7.24
N GLU A 236 -6.76 -3.38 6.45
CA GLU A 236 -7.93 -4.13 6.93
C GLU A 236 -7.92 -5.55 6.36
N ASN A 237 -7.77 -6.54 7.24
CA ASN A 237 -7.82 -7.96 6.89
C ASN A 237 -6.82 -8.37 5.79
N ASP A 238 -5.66 -7.72 5.76
CA ASP A 238 -4.56 -8.13 4.90
C ASP A 238 -3.92 -9.44 5.40
N GLU A 239 -3.19 -10.12 4.53
CA GLU A 239 -2.34 -11.25 4.88
C GLU A 239 -0.90 -10.79 5.12
N ASN A 240 -0.08 -11.63 5.76
CA ASN A 240 1.36 -11.47 6.04
C ASN A 240 1.76 -10.21 6.82
N TYR A 241 1.52 -9.03 6.25
CA TYR A 241 1.94 -7.74 6.77
C TYR A 241 0.86 -6.69 6.50
N GLY A 242 0.40 -6.00 7.54
CA GLY A 242 -0.35 -4.76 7.32
C GLY A 242 0.58 -3.65 6.85
N ILE A 243 1.67 -3.43 7.60
CA ILE A 243 2.78 -2.57 7.21
C ILE A 243 4.08 -3.37 7.28
N LEU A 244 4.77 -3.49 6.15
CA LEU A 244 6.10 -4.04 6.01
C LEU A 244 7.09 -2.88 5.86
N MET A 245 8.05 -2.76 6.77
CA MET A 245 9.16 -1.81 6.71
C MET A 245 10.48 -2.56 6.54
N ASN A 246 11.16 -2.32 5.42
CA ASN A 246 12.43 -2.93 5.11
C ASN A 246 13.45 -1.86 4.69
N PHE A 247 14.47 -1.59 5.50
CA PHE A 247 15.39 -0.46 5.30
C PHE A 247 14.67 0.90 5.22
N ILE A 248 13.78 1.18 6.18
CA ILE A 248 13.13 2.50 6.33
C ILE A 248 13.81 3.29 7.44
N THR A 249 14.15 4.56 7.16
CA THR A 249 14.81 5.41 8.17
C THR A 249 14.21 6.80 8.24
N ASN A 250 14.32 7.43 9.41
CA ASN A 250 13.93 8.82 9.64
C ASN A 250 12.49 9.13 9.15
N SER A 251 11.57 8.19 9.33
CA SER A 251 10.19 8.30 8.84
C SER A 251 9.19 8.32 9.97
N GLU A 252 8.02 8.86 9.71
CA GLU A 252 6.95 9.05 10.67
C GLU A 252 5.72 8.25 10.28
N LEU A 253 5.27 7.38 11.18
CA LEU A 253 4.06 6.58 11.05
C LEU A 253 3.10 7.01 12.16
N ARG A 254 2.07 7.77 11.80
CA ARG A 254 1.15 8.36 12.77
C ARG A 254 -0.30 8.04 12.49
N ASN A 255 -1.07 7.74 13.53
CA ASN A 255 -2.52 7.55 13.45
C ASN A 255 -2.98 6.50 12.43
N ASN A 256 -2.12 5.54 12.07
CA ASN A 256 -2.50 4.47 11.18
C ASN A 256 -3.27 3.39 11.96
N VAL A 257 -4.20 2.73 11.28
CA VAL A 257 -4.99 1.64 11.85
C VAL A 257 -4.71 0.38 11.06
N VAL A 258 -4.21 -0.65 11.73
CA VAL A 258 -3.96 -1.96 11.13
C VAL A 258 -4.71 -3.01 11.93
N THR A 259 -5.61 -3.72 11.26
CA THR A 259 -6.54 -4.66 11.91
C THR A 259 -6.68 -5.94 11.13
N GLY A 260 -6.74 -7.07 11.85
CA GLY A 260 -7.12 -8.35 11.24
C GLY A 260 -6.03 -8.98 10.40
N VAL A 261 -4.75 -8.63 10.58
CA VAL A 261 -3.70 -9.17 9.73
C VAL A 261 -3.50 -10.65 10.02
N SER A 262 -3.75 -11.45 8.99
CA SER A 262 -3.78 -12.90 9.06
C SER A 262 -2.55 -13.55 8.44
N GLN A 263 -2.34 -14.82 8.76
CA GLN A 263 -1.24 -15.60 8.19
C GLN A 263 -1.45 -15.78 6.70
N GLY A 264 -0.41 -15.44 5.92
CA GLY A 264 -0.49 -15.57 4.48
C GLY A 264 -0.57 -17.01 4.02
N GLN A 265 -1.32 -17.20 2.95
CA GLN A 265 -1.49 -18.50 2.31
C GLN A 265 -0.80 -18.51 0.95
N SER A 266 -0.32 -19.68 0.55
CA SER A 266 0.11 -19.92 -0.82
C SER A 266 -0.49 -21.23 -1.28
N ALA A 267 -1.39 -21.18 -2.27
CA ALA A 267 -2.16 -22.34 -2.73
C ALA A 267 -2.89 -23.09 -1.60
N GLY A 268 -3.43 -22.35 -0.62
CA GLY A 268 -4.13 -22.92 0.54
C GLY A 268 -3.22 -23.58 1.57
N VAL A 269 -1.89 -23.51 1.41
CA VAL A 269 -0.93 -24.03 2.37
C VAL A 269 -0.41 -22.90 3.24
N VAL A 270 -0.49 -23.13 4.54
CA VAL A 270 0.07 -22.26 5.58
C VAL A 270 1.58 -22.38 5.60
N ILE A 271 2.29 -21.25 5.48
CA ILE A 271 3.76 -21.23 5.53
C ILE A 271 4.21 -20.87 6.96
N SER A 272 5.02 -21.73 7.57
CA SER A 272 5.63 -21.45 8.87
C SER A 272 6.53 -20.21 8.76
N GLY A 273 6.36 -19.24 9.68
CA GLY A 273 7.02 -17.93 9.63
C GLY A 273 6.28 -16.84 8.85
N ALA A 274 5.16 -17.19 8.19
CA ALA A 274 4.29 -16.23 7.51
C ALA A 274 3.18 -15.68 8.42
N GLU A 275 3.36 -15.68 9.75
CA GLU A 275 2.34 -15.17 10.69
C GLU A 275 1.94 -13.74 10.29
N GLY A 276 0.66 -13.40 10.36
CA GLY A 276 0.16 -12.06 10.06
C GLY A 276 0.67 -11.03 11.06
N LYS A 277 1.47 -10.08 10.59
CA LYS A 277 2.09 -9.03 11.42
C LYS A 277 1.43 -7.70 11.12
N ALA A 278 0.84 -7.04 12.11
CA ALA A 278 0.27 -5.71 11.89
C ALA A 278 1.37 -4.75 11.42
N VAL A 279 2.53 -4.77 12.09
CA VAL A 279 3.75 -4.11 11.62
C VAL A 279 4.94 -5.06 11.67
N PHE A 280 5.70 -5.13 10.59
CA PHE A 280 7.00 -5.80 10.55
C PHE A 280 8.11 -4.82 10.21
N ILE A 281 9.18 -4.84 10.99
CA ILE A 281 10.30 -3.90 10.91
C ILE A 281 11.61 -4.69 10.75
N TYR A 282 12.24 -4.52 9.60
CA TYR A 282 13.52 -5.10 9.25
C TYR A 282 14.53 -4.01 8.94
N ASN A 283 15.65 -4.01 9.67
CA ASN A 283 16.75 -3.06 9.54
C ASN A 283 16.31 -1.61 9.31
N SER A 284 15.34 -1.16 10.09
CA SER A 284 14.73 0.17 9.96
C SER A 284 14.90 0.92 11.27
N LEU A 285 15.50 2.12 11.21
CA LEU A 285 16.00 2.85 12.37
C LEU A 285 15.55 4.32 12.36
N TYR A 286 15.49 4.94 13.53
CA TYR A 286 15.16 6.37 13.68
C TYR A 286 13.77 6.73 13.16
N ASN A 287 12.80 5.81 13.27
CA ASN A 287 11.42 6.07 12.88
C ASN A 287 10.57 6.37 14.11
N THR A 288 9.50 7.13 13.91
CA THR A 288 8.53 7.45 14.96
C THR A 288 7.21 6.77 14.67
N PHE A 289 6.70 6.02 15.64
CA PHE A 289 5.38 5.40 15.66
C PHE A 289 4.56 6.04 16.77
N GLU A 290 3.57 6.85 16.39
CA GLU A 290 2.74 7.59 17.35
C GLU A 290 1.25 7.45 17.01
N GLY A 291 0.39 7.22 18.02
CA GLY A 291 -1.05 7.27 17.82
C GLY A 291 -1.60 6.15 16.94
N ASN A 292 -0.83 5.10 16.64
CA ASN A 292 -1.29 4.03 15.77
C ASN A 292 -2.12 2.99 16.54
N TYR A 293 -3.07 2.37 15.86
CA TYR A 293 -3.81 1.21 16.34
C TYR A 293 -3.34 -0.05 15.61
N PHE A 294 -2.81 -1.02 16.35
CA PHE A 294 -2.34 -2.30 15.84
C PHE A 294 -3.09 -3.43 16.56
N GLY A 295 -4.07 -4.03 15.90
CA GLY A 295 -4.94 -4.98 16.57
C GLY A 295 -5.38 -6.19 15.76
N GLN A 296 -5.96 -7.16 16.48
CA GLN A 296 -6.61 -8.35 15.94
C GLN A 296 -5.72 -9.14 14.96
N SER A 297 -4.40 -9.11 15.16
CA SER A 297 -3.42 -9.75 14.27
C SER A 297 -2.71 -10.91 14.96
N ASN A 298 -2.01 -11.77 14.21
CA ASN A 298 -1.19 -12.82 14.86
C ASN A 298 -0.06 -12.18 15.69
N ILE A 299 0.57 -11.13 15.16
CA ILE A 299 1.60 -10.35 15.86
C ILE A 299 1.30 -8.86 15.69
N GLY A 300 1.26 -8.08 16.77
CA GLY A 300 1.08 -6.63 16.71
C GLY A 300 2.27 -5.94 16.04
N ILE A 301 3.47 -6.10 16.61
CA ILE A 301 4.71 -5.57 16.03
C ILE A 301 5.84 -6.59 16.10
N HIS A 302 6.55 -6.78 14.99
CA HIS A 302 7.71 -7.65 14.92
C HIS A 302 8.94 -6.88 14.42
N LEU A 303 9.98 -6.80 15.25
CA LEU A 303 11.23 -6.14 14.93
C LEU A 303 12.40 -7.15 14.89
N THR A 304 13.26 -7.01 13.90
CA THR A 304 14.47 -7.82 13.74
C THR A 304 15.59 -7.05 13.03
N ALA A 305 16.76 -7.66 12.91
CA ALA A 305 17.91 -7.17 12.13
C ALA A 305 18.37 -5.75 12.51
N GLY A 306 18.46 -5.45 13.81
CA GLY A 306 19.01 -4.18 14.30
C GLY A 306 18.09 -2.97 14.09
N SER A 307 16.76 -3.18 14.03
CA SER A 307 15.74 -2.13 13.95
C SER A 307 15.61 -1.34 15.26
N GLU A 308 16.70 -0.67 15.65
CA GLU A 308 16.89 0.05 16.89
C GLU A 308 16.61 1.55 16.71
N GLU A 309 16.54 2.29 17.83
CA GLU A 309 16.37 3.75 17.84
C GLU A 309 15.05 4.21 17.21
N ASN A 310 14.01 3.39 17.31
CA ASN A 310 12.66 3.78 16.92
C ASN A 310 11.89 4.27 18.15
N GLN A 311 11.19 5.40 18.01
CA GLN A 311 10.29 5.92 19.03
C GLN A 311 8.91 5.27 18.87
N VAL A 312 8.40 4.64 19.92
CA VAL A 312 7.11 3.95 19.92
C VAL A 312 6.34 4.38 21.16
N PHE A 313 5.38 5.29 21.01
CA PHE A 313 4.62 5.84 22.12
C PHE A 313 3.21 6.24 21.68
N ASN A 314 2.28 6.34 22.62
CA ASN A 314 0.88 6.71 22.39
C ASN A 314 0.16 5.81 21.36
N ASN A 315 0.65 4.59 21.12
CA ASN A 315 -0.01 3.60 20.26
C ASN A 315 -0.93 2.69 21.08
N ALA A 316 -1.79 1.93 20.40
CA ALA A 316 -2.64 0.91 21.00
C ALA A 316 -2.39 -0.46 20.36
N PHE A 317 -2.02 -1.45 21.19
CA PHE A 317 -1.84 -2.84 20.81
C PHE A 317 -2.98 -3.70 21.37
N VAL A 318 -3.92 -4.07 20.50
CA VAL A 318 -5.25 -4.55 20.92
C VAL A 318 -5.54 -5.95 20.38
N GLU A 319 -5.75 -6.93 21.27
CA GLU A 319 -6.20 -8.28 20.92
C GLU A 319 -5.32 -9.01 19.87
N ASN A 320 -4.02 -8.74 19.86
CA ASN A 320 -3.09 -9.53 19.07
C ASN A 320 -2.80 -10.85 19.79
N GLN A 321 -2.59 -11.94 19.04
CA GLN A 321 -2.20 -13.22 19.65
C GLN A 321 -0.83 -13.13 20.34
N ARG A 322 0.00 -12.20 19.88
CA ARG A 322 1.26 -11.78 20.49
C ARG A 322 1.44 -10.27 20.23
N GLN A 323 1.56 -9.45 21.27
CA GLN A 323 1.73 -8.00 21.05
C GLN A 323 3.04 -7.67 20.35
N VAL A 324 4.17 -8.20 20.85
CA VAL A 324 5.51 -7.87 20.35
C VAL A 324 6.31 -9.13 20.07
N LYS A 325 6.99 -9.17 18.91
CA LYS A 325 8.08 -10.11 18.61
C LYS A 325 9.37 -9.34 18.40
N TYR A 326 10.26 -9.37 19.38
CA TYR A 326 11.54 -8.66 19.30
C TYR A 326 12.71 -9.65 19.18
N VAL A 327 13.48 -9.52 18.10
CA VAL A 327 14.63 -10.39 17.82
C VAL A 327 15.89 -9.53 17.65
N ALA A 328 16.46 -9.12 18.77
CA ALA A 328 17.73 -8.40 18.84
C ALA A 328 18.37 -8.53 20.25
N THR A 329 19.57 -7.97 20.41
CA THR A 329 20.41 -8.12 21.62
C THR A 329 20.44 -6.87 22.50
N ARG A 330 19.87 -5.76 22.05
CA ARG A 330 19.80 -4.50 22.82
C ARG A 330 18.44 -4.31 23.46
N THR A 331 18.40 -3.69 24.63
CA THR A 331 17.14 -3.26 25.25
C THR A 331 16.61 -2.04 24.51
N GLN A 332 15.28 -1.94 24.39
CA GLN A 332 14.59 -0.77 23.85
C GLN A 332 13.58 -0.27 24.88
N SER A 333 13.48 1.05 25.03
CA SER A 333 12.48 1.70 25.87
C SER A 333 11.43 2.35 24.97
N TRP A 334 10.17 1.97 25.12
CA TRP A 334 9.05 2.46 24.31
C TRP A 334 8.17 3.41 25.12
N ALA A 335 8.69 4.61 25.32
CA ALA A 335 7.97 5.76 25.84
C ALA A 335 8.70 7.03 25.41
N GLU A 336 7.94 8.11 25.24
CA GLU A 336 8.47 9.45 24.95
C GLU A 336 7.80 10.43 25.93
N ASP A 337 8.55 11.38 26.50
CA ASP A 337 8.05 12.38 27.44
C ASP A 337 7.18 11.81 28.58
N GLY A 338 7.57 10.64 29.11
CA GLY A 338 6.88 9.98 30.21
C GLY A 338 5.57 9.29 29.80
N LYS A 339 5.31 9.09 28.51
CA LYS A 339 4.12 8.40 28.00
C LYS A 339 4.49 7.21 27.13
N GLY A 340 3.96 6.05 27.49
CA GLY A 340 4.12 4.79 26.76
C GLY A 340 2.96 4.49 25.82
N ASN A 341 2.60 3.23 25.72
CA ASN A 341 1.58 2.69 24.83
C ASN A 341 0.47 1.98 25.61
N TYR A 342 -0.69 1.81 24.99
CA TYR A 342 -1.75 0.98 25.51
C TYR A 342 -1.57 -0.48 25.07
N TRP A 343 -1.70 -1.41 26.01
CA TRP A 343 -1.60 -2.85 25.77
C TRP A 343 -2.83 -3.54 26.35
N SER A 344 -3.59 -4.23 25.50
CA SER A 344 -4.82 -4.93 25.92
C SER A 344 -4.59 -6.09 26.90
N ASP A 345 -3.36 -6.59 27.01
CA ASP A 345 -2.92 -7.63 27.94
C ASP A 345 -2.12 -7.08 29.13
N TYR A 346 -2.08 -5.76 29.33
CA TYR A 346 -1.45 -5.17 30.51
C TYR A 346 -2.30 -5.43 31.77
N LEU A 347 -1.67 -6.03 32.78
CA LEU A 347 -2.30 -6.42 34.05
C LEU A 347 -1.76 -5.63 35.25
N GLY A 348 -0.99 -4.56 35.01
CA GLY A 348 -0.49 -3.71 36.08
C GLY A 348 -1.57 -2.82 36.68
N TRP A 349 -1.16 -1.92 37.57
CA TRP A 349 -2.06 -1.05 38.30
C TRP A 349 -1.57 0.40 38.25
N ASP A 350 -2.52 1.31 38.46
CA ASP A 350 -2.31 2.75 38.59
C ASP A 350 -2.81 3.16 39.98
N ARG A 351 -1.89 3.23 40.94
CA ARG A 351 -2.18 3.55 42.34
C ARG A 351 -2.32 5.06 42.53
N ASN A 352 -1.61 5.86 41.75
CA ASN A 352 -1.58 7.31 41.88
C ASN A 352 -2.72 8.02 41.10
N GLN A 353 -3.43 7.26 40.25
CA GLN A 353 -4.55 7.67 39.40
C GLN A 353 -4.20 8.71 38.34
N ASP A 354 -2.97 8.68 37.81
CA ASP A 354 -2.53 9.57 36.73
C ASP A 354 -2.82 9.05 35.31
N GLY A 355 -3.36 7.83 35.20
CA GLY A 355 -3.69 7.18 33.93
C GLY A 355 -2.54 6.39 33.32
N LEU A 356 -1.38 6.32 33.97
CA LEU A 356 -0.22 5.52 33.61
C LEU A 356 -0.07 4.35 34.59
N GLY A 357 0.37 3.20 34.10
CA GLY A 357 0.68 2.06 34.95
C GLY A 357 1.95 2.28 35.77
N ASP A 358 1.89 1.99 37.07
CA ASP A 358 3.03 2.08 37.99
C ASP A 358 4.06 0.95 37.78
N VAL A 359 3.70 -0.08 37.01
CA VAL A 359 4.56 -1.23 36.70
C VAL A 359 4.92 -1.20 35.21
N PRO A 360 6.20 -1.23 34.82
CA PRO A 360 6.58 -1.31 33.42
C PRO A 360 5.96 -2.52 32.72
N TYR A 361 5.55 -2.34 31.46
CA TYR A 361 5.16 -3.46 30.60
C TYR A 361 6.38 -3.96 29.82
N GLU A 362 6.70 -5.24 29.94
CA GLU A 362 7.89 -5.83 29.33
C GLU A 362 7.50 -7.02 28.46
N PRO A 363 7.11 -6.77 27.20
CA PRO A 363 6.79 -7.86 26.30
C PRO A 363 8.09 -8.53 25.88
N ASN A 364 8.12 -9.88 25.83
CA ASN A 364 9.28 -10.70 25.48
C ASN A 364 10.25 -11.03 26.63
N ASP A 365 9.76 -11.17 27.86
CA ASP A 365 10.57 -11.67 28.98
C ASP A 365 10.98 -13.16 28.78
N ASN A 366 11.77 -13.74 29.70
CA ASN A 366 12.17 -15.15 29.54
C ASN A 366 10.99 -16.12 29.71
N VAL A 367 9.93 -15.72 30.41
CA VAL A 367 8.70 -16.50 30.52
C VAL A 367 8.00 -16.52 29.16
N ASP A 368 7.87 -15.38 28.50
CA ASP A 368 7.30 -15.28 27.16
C ASP A 368 8.10 -16.11 26.17
N ARG A 369 9.45 -16.07 26.24
CA ARG A 369 10.32 -16.93 25.41
C ARG A 369 10.08 -18.42 25.69
N LEU A 370 9.91 -18.81 26.94
CA LEU A 370 9.55 -20.18 27.32
C LEU A 370 8.19 -20.57 26.72
N LEU A 371 7.20 -19.68 26.81
CA LEU A 371 5.86 -19.87 26.24
C LEU A 371 5.87 -19.92 24.71
N TRP A 372 6.82 -19.26 24.03
CA TRP A 372 6.99 -19.44 22.58
C TRP A 372 7.57 -20.80 22.23
N LYS A 373 8.50 -21.28 23.05
CA LYS A 373 9.12 -22.59 22.84
C LYS A 373 8.15 -23.74 23.14
N TYR A 374 7.24 -23.53 24.09
CA TYR A 374 6.24 -24.50 24.54
C TYR A 374 4.85 -23.85 24.60
N PRO A 375 4.14 -23.72 23.45
CA PRO A 375 2.84 -23.07 23.40
C PRO A 375 1.78 -23.72 24.32
N GLU A 376 1.90 -25.02 24.62
CA GLU A 376 1.01 -25.75 25.52
C GLU A 376 1.06 -25.21 26.95
N ALA A 377 2.17 -24.57 27.33
CA ALA A 377 2.34 -23.96 28.65
C ALA A 377 1.52 -22.67 28.82
N LYS A 378 0.88 -22.13 27.77
CA LYS A 378 -0.04 -20.98 27.89
C LYS A 378 -1.21 -21.22 28.85
N VAL A 379 -1.62 -22.48 29.06
CA VAL A 379 -2.65 -22.83 30.05
C VAL A 379 -2.23 -22.45 31.48
N LEU A 380 -0.92 -22.33 31.73
CA LEU A 380 -0.35 -21.98 33.03
C LEU A 380 -0.09 -20.48 33.20
N MET A 381 -0.49 -19.63 32.24
CA MET A 381 -0.17 -18.19 32.21
C MET A 381 -0.61 -17.44 33.46
N PHE A 382 -1.70 -17.87 34.09
CA PHE A 382 -2.24 -17.31 35.34
C PHE A 382 -1.99 -18.21 36.55
N SER A 383 -1.01 -19.11 36.48
CA SER A 383 -0.65 -19.99 37.58
C SER A 383 0.38 -19.32 38.50
N PRO A 384 0.36 -19.63 39.81
CA PRO A 384 1.36 -19.13 40.76
C PRO A 384 2.82 -19.46 40.37
N ALA A 385 3.03 -20.52 39.57
CA ALA A 385 4.36 -20.88 39.08
C ALA A 385 4.92 -19.84 38.10
N VAL A 386 4.07 -19.30 37.21
CA VAL A 386 4.45 -18.24 36.28
C VAL A 386 4.71 -16.93 37.03
N ASP A 387 3.87 -16.59 38.00
CA ASP A 387 4.09 -15.42 38.86
C ASP A 387 5.41 -15.50 39.64
N THR A 388 5.74 -16.69 40.17
CA THR A 388 7.01 -16.93 40.86
C THR A 388 8.20 -16.74 39.92
N LEU A 389 8.11 -17.25 38.68
CA LEU A 389 9.17 -17.10 37.68
C LEU A 389 9.39 -15.63 37.28
N ARG A 390 8.32 -14.85 37.16
CA ARG A 390 8.40 -13.40 36.91
C ARG A 390 9.03 -12.67 38.10
N TRP A 391 8.59 -12.96 39.32
CA TRP A 391 9.19 -12.40 40.53
C TRP A 391 10.70 -12.69 40.66
N VAL A 392 11.13 -13.92 40.34
CA VAL A 392 12.56 -14.28 40.33
C VAL A 392 13.33 -13.45 39.30
N GLN A 393 12.77 -13.21 38.11
CA GLN A 393 13.43 -12.39 37.09
C GLN A 393 13.58 -10.93 37.52
N ASP A 394 12.57 -10.39 38.19
CA ASP A 394 12.62 -9.03 38.73
C ASP A 394 13.62 -8.91 39.89
N ALA A 395 13.67 -9.91 40.79
CA ALA A 395 14.59 -9.94 41.91
C ALA A 395 16.05 -10.18 41.49
N PHE A 396 16.28 -10.85 40.36
CA PHE A 396 17.61 -11.19 39.84
C PHE A 396 17.82 -10.76 38.38
N PRO A 397 18.09 -9.46 38.13
CA PRO A 397 18.20 -8.88 36.78
C PRO A 397 19.27 -9.51 35.88
N VAL A 398 20.27 -10.21 36.45
CA VAL A 398 21.31 -10.95 35.70
C VAL A 398 20.72 -12.05 34.79
N VAL A 399 19.50 -12.51 35.06
CA VAL A 399 18.82 -13.54 34.27
C VAL A 399 18.00 -12.93 33.11
N LYS A 400 17.78 -11.61 33.10
CA LYS A 400 16.88 -10.93 32.16
C LYS A 400 17.49 -10.81 30.77
N SER A 401 16.81 -11.32 29.74
CA SER A 401 17.25 -11.15 28.36
C SER A 401 16.95 -9.72 27.88
N ALA A 402 17.80 -9.19 27.00
CA ALA A 402 17.49 -7.95 26.30
C ALA A 402 16.13 -8.05 25.57
N GLY A 403 15.34 -6.99 25.69
CA GLY A 403 13.95 -6.96 25.27
C GLY A 403 13.41 -5.54 25.11
N VAL A 404 12.11 -5.45 24.90
CA VAL A 404 11.38 -4.19 24.88
C VAL A 404 10.82 -3.95 26.28
N SER A 405 10.86 -2.71 26.75
CA SER A 405 10.19 -2.26 27.97
C SER A 405 9.42 -0.99 27.65
N ASP A 406 8.19 -0.91 28.12
CA ASP A 406 7.40 0.31 28.18
C ASP A 406 7.30 0.74 29.65
N PRO A 407 8.03 1.79 30.07
CA PRO A 407 8.06 2.22 31.47
C PRO A 407 6.79 2.95 31.92
N HIS A 408 5.93 3.37 30.98
CA HIS A 408 4.76 4.21 31.25
C HIS A 408 3.53 3.72 30.47
N PRO A 409 3.14 2.44 30.63
CA PRO A 409 2.04 1.87 29.88
C PRO A 409 0.74 2.63 30.19
N LEU A 410 -0.06 2.88 29.17
CA LEU A 410 -1.32 3.61 29.33
C LEU A 410 -2.39 2.69 29.92
N MET A 411 -3.13 3.16 30.94
CA MET A 411 -4.22 2.41 31.55
C MET A 411 -5.48 2.34 30.68
N ARG A 412 -5.58 3.22 29.69
CA ARG A 412 -6.71 3.30 28.76
C ARG A 412 -6.18 3.53 27.36
N ILE A 413 -6.97 3.10 26.38
CA ILE A 413 -6.68 3.41 24.99
C ILE A 413 -6.66 4.95 24.79
N PRO A 414 -5.75 5.50 23.97
CA PRO A 414 -5.80 6.91 23.61
C PRO A 414 -7.16 7.34 23.07
N ASP A 415 -7.66 8.51 23.49
CA ASP A 415 -9.02 8.96 23.19
C ASP A 415 -9.35 8.99 21.69
N HIS A 416 -8.39 9.40 20.86
CA HIS A 416 -8.54 9.45 19.41
C HIS A 416 -8.66 8.07 18.74
N LEU A 417 -8.35 6.98 19.46
CA LEU A 417 -8.44 5.59 18.99
C LEU A 417 -9.65 4.84 19.55
N GLN A 418 -10.45 5.45 20.43
CA GLN A 418 -11.63 4.79 21.00
C GLN A 418 -12.65 4.33 19.94
N SER A 419 -12.70 4.99 18.78
CA SER A 419 -13.56 4.60 17.66
C SER A 419 -13.23 3.24 17.07
N GLU A 420 -12.01 2.73 17.27
CA GLU A 420 -11.49 1.52 16.64
C GLU A 420 -11.82 0.22 17.38
N ILE A 421 -12.39 0.29 18.60
CA ILE A 421 -12.74 -0.88 19.43
C ILE A 421 -14.16 -1.42 19.13
N ARG A 422 -14.85 -0.91 18.09
CA ARG A 422 -16.28 -1.20 17.86
C ARG A 422 -16.59 -2.61 17.38
#